data_AF-A0A7X8Z8S6-F1
#
_entry.id   AF-A0A7X8Z8S6-F1
#
_cell.length_a   1.000
_cell.length_b   1.000
_cell.length_c   1.000
_cell.angle_alpha   90.00
_cell.angle_beta   90.00
_cell.angle_gamma   90.00
#
_symmetry.space_group_name_H-M   'P 1'
#
loop_
_entity.id
_entity.type
_entity.pdbx_description
1 polymer ?
#
loop_
_entity_poly.entity_id
_entity_poly.type
_entity_poly.pdbx_seq_one_letter_code
_entity_poly.pdbx_strand_id
1 'polypeptide(L)'
;MEKDKKKSPFEKKYEVAWDKYSAKDLKNVFSLADRYIDFMSRCKTERECVEEFRVRAEKAGYKNLQDLIKQQKMLKPGDKVYAEIMGKTIAFFVIGKKPLQEGMLILGAHIDSPRLDLKQNPLYEDADLALFDTHYYGGIKKYQ
;
A
#
# COMPACT_ATOMS: atom_id res chain seq x y z
N MET A 1 41.94 -12.22 11.07
CA MET A 1 42.38 -12.37 9.67
C MET A 1 41.47 -13.38 9.01
N GLU A 2 40.38 -12.89 8.42
CA GLU A 2 39.46 -13.74 7.67
C GLU A 2 40.13 -14.09 6.33
N LYS A 3 40.28 -15.38 6.05
CA LYS A 3 40.99 -15.89 4.88
C LYS A 3 40.17 -15.59 3.63
N ASP A 4 40.73 -14.82 2.71
CA ASP A 4 40.23 -14.64 1.34
C ASP A 4 40.13 -16.01 0.64
N LYS A 5 38.96 -16.64 0.73
CA LYS A 5 38.63 -17.83 -0.06
C LYS A 5 38.52 -17.37 -1.52
N LYS A 6 39.39 -17.90 -2.39
CA LYS A 6 39.31 -17.69 -3.85
C LYS A 6 37.92 -18.09 -4.34
N LYS A 7 37.10 -17.08 -4.68
CA LYS A 7 35.73 -17.24 -5.19
C LYS A 7 35.73 -17.84 -6.60
N SER A 8 34.74 -18.67 -6.89
CA SER A 8 34.58 -19.36 -8.17
C SER A 8 34.25 -18.39 -9.30
N PRO A 9 34.76 -18.58 -10.54
CA PRO A 9 34.39 -17.74 -11.68
C PRO A 9 32.91 -17.87 -12.09
N PHE A 10 32.19 -18.87 -11.56
CA PHE A 10 30.76 -19.08 -11.79
C PHE A 10 29.86 -18.54 -10.66
N GLU A 11 30.46 -17.91 -9.65
CA GLU A 11 29.70 -17.36 -8.52
C GLU A 11 29.00 -16.06 -8.95
N LYS A 12 27.66 -16.08 -8.96
CA LYS A 12 26.85 -14.89 -9.19
C LYS A 12 27.05 -13.91 -8.03
N LYS A 13 27.69 -12.78 -8.30
CA LYS A 13 27.86 -11.70 -7.33
C LYS A 13 26.58 -10.89 -7.22
N TYR A 14 26.05 -10.79 -6.00
CA TYR A 14 25.02 -9.82 -5.65
C TYR A 14 25.71 -8.57 -5.14
N GLU A 15 25.37 -7.44 -5.74
CA GLU A 15 25.87 -6.13 -5.30
C GLU A 15 24.81 -5.50 -4.40
N VAL A 16 25.26 -4.88 -3.31
CA VAL A 16 24.36 -4.18 -2.37
C VAL A 16 23.90 -2.89 -3.03
N ALA A 17 22.61 -2.58 -2.93
CA ALA A 17 22.04 -1.38 -3.56
C ALA A 17 22.72 -0.08 -3.11
N TRP A 18 23.06 0.00 -1.81
CA TRP A 18 23.73 1.15 -1.20
C TRP A 18 25.09 1.48 -1.83
N ASP A 19 25.84 0.45 -2.24
CA ASP A 19 27.18 0.62 -2.82
C ASP A 19 27.14 1.26 -4.23
N LYS A 20 25.97 1.25 -4.89
CA LYS A 20 25.77 1.80 -6.23
C LYS A 20 25.23 3.21 -6.25
N TYR A 21 24.64 3.66 -5.15
CA TYR A 21 23.92 4.92 -5.14
C TYR A 21 24.90 6.09 -5.13
N SER A 22 24.74 6.98 -6.11
CA SER A 22 25.38 8.28 -6.08
C SER A 22 24.79 9.15 -4.96
N ALA A 23 25.46 10.25 -4.62
CA ALA A 23 24.92 11.22 -3.67
C ALA A 23 23.52 11.74 -4.06
N LYS A 24 23.23 11.82 -5.37
CA LYS A 24 21.92 12.19 -5.90
C LYS A 24 20.88 11.09 -5.66
N ASP A 25 21.25 9.83 -5.86
CA ASP A 25 20.36 8.69 -5.64
C ASP A 25 20.01 8.56 -4.15
N LEU A 26 21.00 8.70 -3.27
CA LEU A 26 20.77 8.71 -1.81
C LEU A 26 19.76 9.79 -1.42
N LYS A 27 19.90 11.01 -1.95
CA LYS A 27 18.93 12.09 -1.70
C LYS A 27 17.50 11.70 -2.13
N ASN A 28 17.35 11.05 -3.28
CA ASN A 28 16.04 10.59 -3.77
C ASN A 28 15.47 9.45 -2.91
N VAL A 29 16.32 8.52 -2.46
CA VAL A 29 15.94 7.42 -1.58
C VAL A 29 15.42 7.96 -0.24
N PHE A 30 16.14 8.89 0.39
CA PHE A 30 15.69 9.50 1.64
C PHE A 30 14.40 10.29 1.46
N SER A 31 14.27 11.06 0.38
CA SER A 31 13.02 11.78 0.08
C SER A 31 11.82 10.84 -0.18
N LEU A 32 12.07 9.65 -0.74
CA LEU A 32 11.05 8.61 -0.85
C LEU A 32 10.71 8.02 0.52
N ALA A 33 11.72 7.72 1.34
CA ALA A 33 11.56 7.18 2.69
C ALA A 33 10.74 8.12 3.58
N ASP A 34 11.02 9.43 3.55
CA ASP A 34 10.27 10.43 4.33
C ASP A 34 8.79 10.44 3.96
N ARG A 35 8.47 10.41 2.65
CA ARG A 35 7.08 10.34 2.17
C ARG A 35 6.40 9.02 2.53
N TYR A 36 7.16 7.92 2.56
CA TYR A 36 6.67 6.62 2.97
C TYR A 36 6.38 6.58 4.47
N ILE A 37 7.27 7.12 5.30
CA ILE A 37 7.10 7.26 6.75
C ILE A 37 5.88 8.13 7.06
N ASP A 38 5.72 9.26 6.38
CA ASP A 38 4.53 10.12 6.51
C ASP A 38 3.24 9.35 6.16
N PHE A 39 3.22 8.66 5.02
CA PHE A 39 2.06 7.84 4.62
C PHE A 39 1.72 6.78 5.68
N MET A 40 2.72 6.01 6.12
CA MET A 40 2.56 4.98 7.14
C MET A 40 2.16 5.54 8.50
N SER A 41 2.53 6.79 8.81
CA SER A 41 2.17 7.46 10.05
C SER A 41 0.70 7.87 10.08
N ARG A 42 0.13 8.20 8.92
CA ARG A 42 -1.26 8.65 8.78
C ARG A 42 -2.26 7.54 8.45
N CYS A 43 -1.82 6.44 7.84
CA CYS A 43 -2.70 5.37 7.38
C CYS A 43 -2.42 4.08 8.17
N LYS A 44 -3.25 3.79 9.18
CA LYS A 44 -3.09 2.63 10.07
C LYS A 44 -4.12 1.53 9.79
N THR A 45 -5.27 1.91 9.26
CA THR A 45 -6.36 1.01 8.89
C THR A 45 -6.55 0.99 7.38
N GLU A 46 -7.19 -0.07 6.88
CA GLU A 46 -7.53 -0.21 5.47
C GLU A 46 -8.39 0.97 4.96
N ARG A 47 -9.23 1.54 5.83
CA ARG A 47 -10.10 2.66 5.51
C ARG A 47 -9.33 3.96 5.32
N GLU A 48 -8.39 4.24 6.22
CA GLU A 48 -7.51 5.41 6.11
C GLU A 48 -6.61 5.29 4.87
N CYS A 49 -6.08 4.10 4.59
CA CYS A 49 -5.32 3.83 3.38
C CYS A 49 -6.12 4.15 2.11
N VAL A 50 -7.35 3.63 1.99
CA VAL A 50 -8.21 3.90 0.84
C VAL A 50 -8.50 5.39 0.67
N GLU A 51 -8.82 6.07 1.76
CA GLU A 51 -9.11 7.51 1.74
C GLU A 51 -7.91 8.34 1.29
N GLU A 52 -6.72 8.08 1.84
CA GLU A 52 -5.49 8.75 1.43
C GLU A 52 -5.15 8.46 -0.03
N PHE A 53 -5.33 7.22 -0.49
CA PHE A 53 -5.12 6.87 -1.89
C PHE A 53 -6.09 7.58 -2.82
N ARG A 54 -7.36 7.69 -2.45
CA ARG A 54 -8.39 8.44 -3.19
C ARG A 54 -7.98 9.91 -3.35
N VAL A 55 -7.62 10.57 -2.25
CA VAL A 55 -7.16 11.98 -2.24
C VAL A 55 -5.94 12.18 -3.14
N ARG A 56 -4.94 11.28 -3.06
CA ARG A 56 -3.74 11.35 -3.91
C ARG A 56 -4.05 11.11 -5.38
N ALA A 57 -4.92 10.15 -5.68
CA ALA A 57 -5.30 9.80 -7.04
C ALA A 57 -6.04 10.96 -7.72
N GLU A 58 -7.01 11.56 -7.05
CA GLU A 58 -7.75 12.71 -7.58
C GLU A 58 -6.82 13.91 -7.85
N LYS A 59 -5.88 14.20 -6.95
CA LYS A 59 -4.82 15.20 -7.19
C LYS A 59 -3.93 14.86 -8.39
N ALA A 60 -3.73 13.57 -8.68
CA ALA A 60 -2.96 13.09 -9.82
C ALA A 60 -3.79 12.97 -11.12
N GLY A 61 -5.05 13.43 -11.11
CA GLY A 61 -5.94 13.48 -12.26
C GLY A 61 -6.75 12.21 -12.50
N TYR A 62 -6.80 11.29 -11.53
CA TYR A 62 -7.69 10.13 -11.61
C TYR A 62 -9.15 10.55 -11.38
N LYS A 63 -10.07 9.83 -12.01
CA LYS A 63 -11.52 10.02 -11.87
C LYS A 63 -12.18 8.77 -11.33
N ASN A 64 -13.23 8.93 -10.54
CA ASN A 64 -14.02 7.82 -10.04
C ASN A 64 -14.74 7.12 -11.20
N LEU A 65 -14.53 5.82 -11.35
CA LEU A 65 -15.10 5.02 -12.42
C LEU A 65 -16.64 4.93 -12.33
N GLN A 66 -17.20 4.88 -11.11
CA GLN A 66 -18.66 4.80 -10.92
C GLN A 66 -19.35 6.06 -11.43
N ASP A 67 -18.73 7.23 -11.26
CA ASP A 67 -19.29 8.48 -11.77
C ASP A 67 -19.26 8.54 -13.30
N LEU A 68 -18.22 7.99 -13.92
CA LEU A 68 -18.12 7.89 -15.38
C LEU A 68 -19.16 6.92 -15.96
N ILE A 69 -19.42 5.80 -15.27
CA ILE A 69 -20.47 4.85 -15.64
C ILE A 69 -21.85 5.53 -15.59
N LYS A 70 -22.16 6.24 -14.50
CA LYS A 70 -23.42 6.99 -14.36
C LYS A 70 -23.61 8.04 -15.46
N GLN A 71 -22.51 8.67 -15.88
CA GLN A 71 -22.49 9.67 -16.96
C GLN A 71 -22.43 9.06 -18.36
N GLN A 72 -22.42 7.73 -18.50
CA GLN A 72 -22.27 7.01 -19.77
C GLN A 72 -21.05 7.46 -20.58
N LYS A 73 -19.97 7.84 -19.91
CA LYS A 73 -18.73 8.29 -20.56
C LYS A 73 -17.88 7.09 -20.96
N MET A 74 -17.49 7.07 -22.23
CA MET A 74 -16.52 6.10 -22.74
C MET A 74 -15.10 6.48 -22.33
N LEU A 75 -14.33 5.47 -21.93
CA LEU A 75 -12.91 5.60 -21.61
C LEU A 75 -12.08 5.61 -22.90
N LYS A 76 -11.00 6.40 -22.88
CA LYS A 76 -10.04 6.52 -23.98
C LYS A 76 -8.63 6.18 -23.49
N PRO A 77 -7.73 5.77 -24.40
CA PRO A 77 -6.32 5.58 -24.05
C PRO A 77 -5.74 6.82 -23.37
N GLY A 78 -5.05 6.62 -22.24
CA GLY A 78 -4.48 7.66 -21.40
C GLY A 78 -5.38 8.10 -20.23
N ASP A 79 -6.66 7.71 -20.23
CA ASP A 79 -7.55 8.02 -19.10
C ASP A 79 -7.06 7.33 -17.81
N LYS A 80 -7.13 8.08 -16.71
CA LYS A 80 -6.79 7.60 -15.37
C LYS A 80 -8.08 7.49 -14.56
N VAL A 81 -8.39 6.28 -14.11
CA VAL A 81 -9.61 6.02 -13.35
C VAL A 81 -9.34 5.15 -12.13
N TYR A 82 -10.15 5.32 -11.10
CA TYR A 82 -10.10 4.46 -9.92
C TYR A 82 -11.48 3.90 -9.59
N ALA A 83 -11.50 2.71 -9.00
CA ALA A 83 -12.69 2.09 -8.46
C ALA A 83 -12.45 1.76 -6.99
N GLU A 84 -13.39 2.13 -6.13
CA GLU A 84 -13.35 1.88 -4.69
C GLU A 84 -14.46 0.90 -4.32
N ILE A 85 -14.17 -0.01 -3.38
CA ILE A 85 -15.12 -0.99 -2.87
C ILE A 85 -15.22 -0.81 -1.36
N MET A 86 -16.38 -0.32 -0.91
CA MET A 86 -16.78 -0.19 0.50
C MET A 86 -15.79 0.56 1.41
N GLY A 87 -14.95 1.44 0.87
CA GLY A 87 -13.89 2.12 1.60
C GLY A 87 -12.83 1.19 2.18
N LYS A 88 -12.64 -0.02 1.63
CA LYS A 88 -11.65 -1.00 2.11
C LYS A 88 -10.73 -1.55 1.01
N THR A 89 -11.11 -1.38 -0.24
CA THR A 89 -10.29 -1.76 -1.40
C THR A 89 -10.35 -0.65 -2.44
N ILE A 90 -9.24 -0.40 -3.12
CA ILE A 90 -9.18 0.55 -4.24
C ILE A 90 -8.33 -0.02 -5.36
N ALA A 91 -8.78 0.16 -6.60
CA ALA A 91 -8.08 -0.27 -7.81
C ALA A 91 -7.87 0.94 -8.73
N PHE A 92 -6.67 1.07 -9.28
CA PHE A 92 -6.28 2.15 -10.17
C PHE A 92 -6.00 1.61 -11.57
N PHE A 93 -6.47 2.34 -12.58
CA PHE A 93 -6.28 1.98 -13.97
C PHE A 93 -5.76 3.18 -14.77
N VAL A 94 -4.81 2.88 -15.65
CA VAL A 94 -4.38 3.78 -16.72
C VAL A 94 -4.70 3.08 -18.03
N ILE A 95 -5.63 3.62 -18.81
CA ILE A 95 -6.14 2.95 -20.00
C ILE A 95 -5.07 2.93 -21.10
N GLY A 96 -4.72 1.72 -21.55
CA GLY A 96 -3.72 1.51 -22.60
C GLY A 96 -4.25 1.82 -24.00
N LYS A 97 -3.35 1.81 -24.99
CA LYS A 97 -3.70 1.93 -26.40
C LYS A 97 -4.19 0.62 -27.02
N LYS A 98 -3.74 -0.50 -26.47
CA LYS A 98 -4.11 -1.85 -26.93
C LYS A 98 -5.48 -2.23 -26.37
N PRO A 99 -6.26 -3.05 -27.09
CA PRO A 99 -7.51 -3.60 -26.57
C PRO A 99 -7.28 -4.36 -25.25
N LEU A 100 -8.24 -4.29 -24.34
CA LEU A 100 -8.17 -4.96 -23.03
C LEU A 100 -7.97 -6.48 -23.15
N GLN A 101 -8.44 -7.07 -24.25
CA GLN A 101 -8.31 -8.49 -24.56
C GLN A 101 -6.84 -8.93 -24.75
N GLU A 102 -5.92 -8.01 -25.05
CA GLU A 102 -4.48 -8.30 -25.09
C GLU A 102 -3.85 -8.40 -23.68
N GLY A 103 -4.62 -8.10 -22.63
CA GLY A 103 -4.22 -8.24 -21.23
C GLY A 103 -3.88 -6.91 -20.56
N MET A 104 -3.38 -7.02 -19.32
CA MET A 104 -3.04 -5.89 -18.45
C MET A 104 -1.75 -6.17 -17.67
N LEU A 105 -1.04 -5.11 -17.30
CA LEU A 105 0.03 -5.16 -16.30
C LEU A 105 -0.58 -4.84 -14.94
N ILE A 106 -0.57 -5.81 -14.03
CA ILE A 106 -1.24 -5.70 -12.73
C ILE A 106 -0.19 -5.70 -11.61
N LEU A 107 -0.29 -4.72 -10.71
CA LEU A 107 0.42 -4.70 -9.45
C LEU A 107 -0.62 -4.81 -8.32
N GLY A 108 -0.50 -5.85 -7.51
CA GLY A 108 -1.38 -6.11 -6.38
C GLY A 108 -0.64 -5.97 -5.06
N ALA A 109 -1.30 -5.39 -4.06
CA ALA A 109 -0.87 -5.33 -2.67
C ALA A 109 -2.11 -5.42 -1.76
N HIS A 110 -1.90 -5.75 -0.49
CA HIS A 110 -2.94 -5.67 0.53
C HIS A 110 -2.62 -4.48 1.47
N ILE A 111 -3.67 -3.89 2.04
CA ILE A 111 -3.59 -2.62 2.80
C ILE A 111 -4.13 -2.76 4.24
N ASP A 112 -4.59 -3.96 4.59
CA ASP A 112 -4.92 -4.32 5.96
C ASP A 112 -3.64 -4.72 6.72
N SER A 113 -3.67 -4.54 8.03
CA SER A 113 -2.57 -4.89 8.93
C SER A 113 -3.12 -5.54 10.20
N PRO A 114 -2.34 -6.42 10.87
CA PRO A 114 -2.76 -7.00 12.13
C PRO A 114 -3.11 -5.93 13.17
N ARG A 115 -4.22 -6.11 13.89
CA ARG A 115 -4.77 -5.11 14.82
C ARG A 115 -5.66 -5.75 15.90
N LEU A 116 -6.11 -4.92 16.84
CA LEU A 116 -7.17 -5.25 17.79
C LEU A 116 -8.45 -4.56 17.36
N ASP A 117 -9.49 -5.34 17.11
CA ASP A 117 -10.84 -4.86 16.86
C ASP A 117 -11.67 -5.02 18.14
N LEU A 118 -12.65 -4.14 18.35
CA LEU A 118 -13.61 -4.30 19.43
C LEU A 118 -14.60 -5.43 19.12
N LYS A 119 -15.00 -6.19 20.14
CA LYS A 119 -16.12 -7.12 20.00
C LYS A 119 -17.44 -6.36 19.78
N GLN A 120 -18.49 -7.07 19.36
CA GLN A 120 -19.81 -6.48 19.10
C GLN A 120 -20.40 -5.77 20.33
N ASN A 121 -20.25 -6.37 21.53
CA ASN A 121 -20.60 -5.77 22.81
C ASN A 121 -19.32 -5.63 23.65
N PRO A 122 -18.52 -4.57 23.45
CA PRO A 122 -17.17 -4.52 23.98
C PRO A 122 -17.08 -3.90 25.37
N LEU A 123 -18.03 -3.02 25.75
CA LEU A 123 -17.96 -2.28 27.00
C LEU A 123 -18.39 -3.18 28.17
N TYR A 124 -17.51 -3.33 29.15
CA TYR A 124 -17.81 -4.00 30.42
C TYR A 124 -17.09 -3.29 31.57
N GLU A 125 -17.45 -3.62 32.80
CA GLU A 125 -16.80 -3.11 34.01
C GLU A 125 -16.15 -4.27 34.76
N ASP A 126 -14.92 -4.07 35.22
CA ASP A 126 -14.23 -4.96 36.14
C ASP A 126 -13.33 -4.14 37.07
N ALA A 127 -13.30 -4.47 38.36
CA ALA A 127 -12.55 -3.76 39.39
C ALA A 127 -12.72 -2.22 39.37
N ASP A 128 -13.98 -1.74 39.28
CA ASP A 128 -14.36 -0.32 39.19
C ASP A 128 -13.74 0.43 37.98
N LEU A 129 -13.32 -0.30 36.94
CA LEU A 129 -12.81 0.25 35.68
C LEU A 129 -13.70 -0.16 34.50
N ALA A 130 -14.05 0.82 33.66
CA ALA A 130 -14.68 0.55 32.37
C ALA A 130 -13.63 0.08 31.35
N LEU A 131 -13.83 -1.11 30.79
CA LEU A 131 -12.91 -1.79 29.89
C LEU A 131 -13.57 -2.10 28.54
N PHE A 132 -12.74 -2.32 27.53
CA PHE A 132 -13.16 -2.74 26.20
C PHE A 132 -12.63 -4.13 25.86
N ASP A 133 -13.55 -5.07 25.62
CA ASP A 133 -13.23 -6.41 25.15
C ASP A 133 -12.90 -6.40 23.65
N THR A 134 -11.80 -7.05 23.29
CA THR A 134 -11.21 -7.01 21.95
C THR A 134 -11.10 -8.39 21.32
N HIS A 135 -10.99 -8.41 20.01
CA HIS A 135 -10.67 -9.58 19.20
C HIS A 135 -9.52 -9.20 18.26
N TYR A 136 -8.52 -10.08 18.14
CA TYR A 136 -7.39 -9.81 17.25
C TYR A 136 -7.76 -10.10 15.80
N TYR A 137 -7.35 -9.24 14.90
CA TYR A 137 -7.35 -9.47 13.46
C TYR A 137 -5.92 -9.73 12.99
N GLY A 138 -5.70 -10.84 12.27
CA GLY A 138 -4.37 -11.24 11.80
C GLY A 138 -3.47 -11.88 12.88
N GLY A 139 -2.20 -12.09 12.55
CA GLY A 139 -1.22 -12.80 13.40
C GLY A 139 -0.46 -11.89 14.35
N ILE A 140 -1.12 -11.35 15.37
CA ILE A 140 -0.45 -10.52 16.38
C ILE A 140 0.43 -11.37 17.32
N LYS A 141 1.60 -10.84 17.72
CA LYS A 141 2.33 -11.37 18.88
C LYS A 141 1.60 -10.89 20.14
N LYS A 142 1.09 -11.83 20.94
CA LYS A 142 0.24 -11.53 22.11
C LYS A 142 1.02 -11.02 23.34
N TYR A 143 2.34 -11.03 23.26
CA TYR A 143 3.25 -10.57 24.29
C TYR A 143 4.28 -9.62 23.65
N GLN A 144 4.65 -8.58 24.39
CA GLN A 144 5.81 -7.73 24.08
C GLN A 144 6.97 -8.11 24.99
#